data_AF-A0A9X1L8Y3-F1
#
_entry.id   AF-A0A9X1L8Y3-F1
#
_cell.length_a   1.000
_cell.length_b   1.000
_cell.length_c   1.000
_cell.angle_alpha   90.00
_cell.angle_beta   90.00
_cell.angle_gamma   90.00
#
_symmetry.space_group_name_H-M   'P 1'
#
loop_
_entity.id
_entity.type
_entity.pdbx_description
1 polymer ?
#
loop_
_entity_poly.entity_id
_entity_poly.type
_entity_poly.pdbx_seq_one_letter_code
_entity_poly.pdbx_strand_id
1 'polypeptide(L)'
;MGGAAARRRLQGVKGAYTVLLPRVDADGNAIGGLRMPVIETPKATYTSWNPRAEAFAPGALCYSTGAVLPFAVTLAERVAASDPRPSLAERCPTPAAYVAAVKAAERLVAKRLLLPEDAVAMAVAAEADSLARLRR
;
A
#
# COMPACT_ATOMS: atom_id res chain seq x y z
N MET A 1 46.26 9.54 36.41
CA MET A 1 45.17 10.50 36.65
C MET A 1 44.79 11.11 35.31
N GLY A 2 43.82 10.59 34.56
CA GLY A 2 42.39 10.79 34.82
C GLY A 2 41.84 11.79 33.79
N GLY A 3 41.96 11.48 32.49
CA GLY A 3 41.51 12.36 31.41
C GLY A 3 39.99 12.34 31.28
N ALA A 4 39.35 13.44 31.66
CA ALA A 4 37.90 13.59 31.62
C ALA A 4 37.40 13.59 30.16
N ALA A 5 36.70 12.53 29.76
CA ALA A 5 36.00 12.46 28.49
C ALA A 5 34.95 13.59 28.43
N ALA A 6 35.10 14.48 27.45
CA ALA A 6 34.15 15.54 27.18
C ALA A 6 32.77 14.93 26.87
N ARG A 7 31.86 15.00 27.84
CA ARG A 7 30.46 14.59 27.67
C ARG A 7 29.85 15.50 26.60
N ARG A 8 29.64 14.99 25.37
CA ARG A 8 28.86 15.69 24.36
C ARG A 8 27.48 15.96 24.95
N ARG A 9 27.20 17.23 25.21
CA ARG A 9 25.88 17.70 25.65
C ARG A 9 24.96 17.58 24.43
N LEU A 10 24.28 16.45 24.28
CA LEU A 10 23.24 16.28 23.26
C LEU A 10 22.25 17.45 23.40
N GLN A 11 21.82 18.02 22.28
CA GLN A 11 20.86 19.12 22.31
C GLN A 11 19.62 18.66 23.09
N GLY A 12 19.20 19.46 24.08
CA GLY A 12 18.02 19.14 24.88
C GLY A 12 16.74 19.20 24.05
N VAL A 13 15.80 18.30 24.33
CA VAL A 13 14.48 18.27 23.69
C VAL A 13 13.78 19.61 23.92
N LYS A 14 13.39 20.29 22.83
CA LYS A 14 12.77 21.63 22.87
C LYS A 14 11.24 21.60 22.88
N GLY A 15 10.63 20.45 22.63
CA GLY A 15 9.18 20.27 22.59
C GLY A 15 8.80 18.92 22.00
N ALA A 16 7.51 18.63 21.98
CA ALA A 16 6.92 17.47 21.34
C ALA A 16 5.84 17.91 20.35
N TYR A 17 5.64 17.13 19.29
CA TYR A 17 4.56 17.32 18.33
C TYR A 17 4.01 15.97 17.92
N THR A 18 2.74 15.95 17.50
CA THR A 18 2.09 14.74 17.02
C THR A 18 2.51 14.45 15.59
N VAL A 19 3.00 13.24 15.34
CA VAL A 19 3.23 12.72 13.98
C VAL A 19 1.93 12.08 13.50
N LEU A 20 1.42 12.54 12.36
CA LEU A 20 0.20 12.01 11.75
C LEU A 20 0.57 11.06 10.59
N LEU A 21 -0.26 10.03 10.40
CA LEU A 21 -0.19 9.13 9.26
C LEU A 21 -1.31 9.45 8.26
N PRO A 22 -1.14 9.11 6.97
CA PRO A 22 -2.22 9.23 5.98
C PRO A 22 -3.47 8.47 6.42
N ARG A 23 -4.63 9.08 6.23
CA ARG A 23 -5.90 8.38 6.41
C ARG A 23 -6.04 7.29 5.36
N VAL A 24 -6.47 6.11 5.79
CA VAL A 24 -6.68 4.93 4.94
C VAL A 24 -8.15 4.60 4.78
N ASP A 25 -8.49 3.95 3.66
CA ASP A 25 -9.81 3.36 3.41
C ASP A 25 -9.99 2.02 4.15
N ALA A 26 -11.13 1.35 3.93
CA ALA A 26 -11.42 0.04 4.51
C ALA A 26 -10.42 -1.06 4.09
N ASP A 27 -9.67 -0.82 3.02
CA ASP A 27 -8.66 -1.73 2.49
C ASP A 27 -7.27 -1.40 3.03
N GLY A 28 -7.14 -0.40 3.90
CA GLY A 28 -5.85 0.06 4.42
C GLY A 28 -5.02 0.86 3.42
N ASN A 29 -5.58 1.22 2.27
CA ASN A 29 -4.89 2.05 1.26
C ASN A 29 -5.13 3.53 1.52
N ALA A 30 -4.11 4.37 1.31
CA ALA A 30 -4.22 5.80 1.54
C ALA A 30 -5.32 6.45 0.66
N ILE A 31 -6.17 7.28 1.27
CA ILE A 31 -7.27 7.97 0.57
C ILE A 31 -6.76 9.20 -0.19
N GLY A 32 -5.73 9.86 0.35
CA GLY A 32 -5.18 11.09 -0.22
C GLY A 32 -4.32 10.85 -1.47
N GLY A 33 -4.21 11.89 -2.30
CA GLY A 33 -3.38 11.89 -3.50
C GLY A 33 -4.08 11.32 -4.73
N LEU A 34 -3.30 11.05 -5.78
CA LEU A 34 -3.79 10.44 -7.01
C LEU A 34 -3.88 8.92 -6.85
N ARG A 35 -5.09 8.38 -6.89
CA ARG A 35 -5.32 6.94 -6.84
C ARG A 35 -5.19 6.34 -8.24
N MET A 36 -4.05 5.70 -8.50
CA MET A 36 -3.80 4.95 -9.72
C MET A 36 -4.72 3.71 -9.79
N PRO A 37 -4.95 3.13 -10.98
CA PRO A 37 -5.85 1.97 -11.14
C PRO A 37 -5.57 0.83 -10.14
N VAL A 38 -4.30 0.53 -9.84
CA VAL A 38 -3.91 -0.50 -8.86
C VAL A 38 -4.38 -0.22 -7.41
N ILE A 39 -4.71 1.02 -7.10
CA ILE A 39 -5.24 1.48 -5.80
C ILE A 39 -6.77 1.68 -5.86
N GLU A 40 -7.32 2.01 -7.02
CA GLU A 40 -8.77 2.10 -7.24
C GLU A 40 -9.43 0.72 -7.27
N THR A 41 -8.71 -0.30 -7.78
CA THR A 41 -9.14 -1.72 -7.79
C THR A 41 -8.08 -2.60 -7.12
N PRO A 42 -7.89 -2.45 -5.79
CA PRO A 42 -6.76 -3.06 -5.11
C PRO A 42 -6.88 -4.58 -5.04
N LYS A 43 -5.75 -5.27 -5.25
CA LYS A 43 -5.57 -6.68 -4.93
C LYS A 43 -4.74 -6.90 -3.65
N ALA A 44 -4.28 -5.82 -3.05
CA ALA A 44 -3.45 -5.77 -1.86
C ALA A 44 -3.59 -4.41 -1.17
N THR A 45 -3.14 -4.34 0.09
CA THR A 45 -2.83 -3.08 0.75
C THR A 45 -1.39 -2.69 0.44
N TYR A 46 -1.17 -1.45 0.02
CA TYR A 46 0.13 -0.88 -0.27
C TYR A 46 0.45 0.21 0.73
N THR A 47 1.47 0.00 1.56
CA THR A 47 1.92 0.99 2.55
C THR A 47 3.29 1.54 2.16
N SER A 48 3.56 2.79 2.54
CA SER A 48 4.88 3.42 2.38
C SER A 48 5.86 3.09 3.51
N TRP A 49 5.49 2.17 4.41
CA TRP A 49 6.27 1.76 5.57
C TRP A 49 6.14 0.27 5.85
N ASN A 50 7.10 -0.28 6.58
CA ASN A 50 7.11 -1.65 7.08
C ASN A 50 7.59 -1.65 8.54
N PRO A 51 7.08 -2.47 9.47
CA PRO A 51 7.75 -2.69 10.75
C PRO A 51 9.23 -3.08 10.54
N ARG A 52 10.11 -2.58 11.41
CA ARG A 52 11.47 -3.08 11.43
C ARG A 52 11.51 -4.52 11.92
N ALA A 53 12.51 -5.26 11.46
CA ALA A 53 12.80 -6.58 11.98
C ALA A 53 13.06 -6.52 13.48
N GLU A 54 12.62 -7.54 14.22
CA GLU A 54 12.64 -7.56 15.69
C GLU A 54 14.04 -7.30 16.28
N ALA A 55 15.08 -7.79 15.61
CA ALA A 55 16.47 -7.58 16.01
C ALA A 55 16.96 -6.11 15.86
N PHE A 56 16.18 -5.24 15.20
CA PHE A 56 16.59 -3.89 14.82
C PHE A 56 15.52 -2.84 15.18
N ALA A 57 15.53 -2.36 16.43
CA ALA A 57 14.58 -1.39 16.95
C ALA A 57 13.12 -1.87 16.85
N PRO A 58 12.74 -2.88 17.66
CA PRO A 58 11.43 -3.50 17.61
C PRO A 58 10.32 -2.47 17.85
N GLY A 59 9.23 -2.62 17.11
CA GLY A 59 8.09 -1.68 17.13
C GLY A 59 8.30 -0.36 16.38
N ALA A 60 9.51 -0.05 15.92
CA ALA A 60 9.75 1.13 15.08
C ALA A 60 9.42 0.86 13.61
N LEU A 61 8.99 1.91 12.91
CA LEU A 61 8.70 1.85 11.47
C LEU A 61 9.98 2.05 10.62
N CYS A 62 10.03 1.32 9.53
CA CYS A 62 10.94 1.51 8.41
C CYS A 62 10.20 2.21 7.28
N TYR A 63 10.45 3.50 7.07
CA TYR A 63 9.79 4.31 6.04
C TYR A 63 10.47 4.25 4.67
N SER A 64 11.70 3.72 4.60
CA SER A 64 12.44 3.58 3.35
C SER A 64 11.98 2.40 2.50
N THR A 65 11.14 1.53 3.06
CA THR A 65 10.67 0.32 2.38
C THR A 65 9.18 0.14 2.67
N GLY A 66 8.37 0.18 1.63
CA GLY A 66 6.94 -0.09 1.73
C GLY A 66 6.63 -1.56 1.99
N ALA A 67 5.40 -1.84 2.41
CA ALA A 67 4.88 -3.19 2.51
C ALA A 67 3.75 -3.40 1.50
N VAL A 68 3.61 -4.65 1.05
CA VAL A 68 2.51 -5.11 0.22
C VAL A 68 1.86 -6.26 0.96
N LEU A 69 0.59 -6.11 1.31
CA LEU A 69 -0.19 -7.13 1.99
C LEU A 69 -1.30 -7.62 1.06
N PRO A 70 -1.09 -8.73 0.32
CA PRO A 70 -2.10 -9.29 -0.57
C PRO A 70 -3.43 -9.53 0.13
N PHE A 71 -4.54 -9.40 -0.60
CA PHE A 71 -5.84 -9.86 -0.12
C PHE A 71 -5.94 -11.37 -0.26
N ALA A 72 -6.73 -11.98 0.61
CA ALA A 72 -7.15 -13.37 0.45
C ALA A 72 -7.76 -13.59 -0.94
N VAL A 73 -7.43 -14.68 -1.60
CA VAL A 73 -7.98 -15.02 -2.92
C VAL A 73 -9.43 -15.46 -2.78
N THR A 74 -9.71 -16.25 -1.74
CA THR A 74 -11.02 -16.86 -1.48
C THR A 74 -11.64 -16.42 -0.16
N LEU A 75 -12.95 -16.60 -0.02
CA LEU A 75 -13.66 -16.40 1.24
C LEU A 75 -13.09 -17.31 2.35
N ALA A 76 -12.76 -18.55 2.02
CA ALA A 76 -12.19 -19.50 2.98
C ALA A 76 -10.85 -19.01 3.54
N GLU A 77 -9.96 -18.53 2.67
CA GLU A 77 -8.69 -17.91 3.08
C GLU A 77 -8.92 -16.67 3.95
N ARG A 78 -9.87 -15.80 3.56
CA ARG A 78 -10.21 -14.60 4.33
C ARG A 78 -10.64 -14.94 5.75
N VAL A 79 -11.56 -15.90 5.88
CA VAL A 79 -12.10 -16.35 7.17
C VAL A 79 -11.01 -17.00 8.01
N ALA A 80 -10.18 -17.87 7.41
CA ALA A 80 -9.08 -18.53 8.11
C ALA A 80 -8.03 -17.51 8.62
N ALA A 81 -7.74 -16.47 7.84
CA ALA A 81 -6.83 -15.40 8.23
C ALA A 81 -7.46 -14.34 9.14
N SER A 82 -8.78 -14.41 9.39
CA SER A 82 -9.56 -13.36 10.05
C SER A 82 -9.33 -11.98 9.42
N ASP A 83 -9.16 -11.94 8.09
CA ASP A 83 -8.91 -10.71 7.35
C ASP A 83 -10.22 -9.91 7.20
N PRO A 84 -10.30 -8.68 7.72
CA PRO A 84 -11.51 -7.86 7.60
C PRO A 84 -11.77 -7.42 6.15
N ARG A 85 -10.74 -7.42 5.29
CA ARG A 85 -10.83 -6.97 3.90
C ARG A 85 -11.51 -8.06 3.06
N PRO A 86 -12.52 -7.74 2.23
CA PRO A 86 -13.11 -8.70 1.28
C PRO A 86 -12.06 -9.39 0.41
N SER A 87 -12.25 -10.70 0.17
CA SER A 87 -11.37 -11.48 -0.70
C SER A 87 -11.48 -11.03 -2.16
N LEU A 88 -10.52 -11.46 -2.99
CA LEU A 88 -10.55 -11.17 -4.42
C LEU A 88 -11.80 -11.76 -5.09
N ALA A 89 -12.18 -12.99 -4.73
CA ALA A 89 -13.40 -13.62 -5.24
C ALA A 89 -14.68 -12.86 -4.86
N GLU A 90 -14.71 -12.23 -3.67
CA GLU A 90 -15.86 -11.40 -3.25
C GLU A 90 -15.90 -10.05 -3.99
N ARG A 91 -14.75 -9.49 -4.36
CA ARG A 91 -14.65 -8.18 -5.05
C ARG A 91 -14.82 -8.26 -6.56
N CYS A 92 -14.13 -9.22 -7.16
CA CYS A 92 -14.07 -9.42 -8.60
C CYS A 92 -14.20 -10.92 -8.86
N PRO A 93 -15.44 -11.43 -8.94
CA PRO A 93 -15.69 -12.87 -9.07
C PRO A 93 -15.06 -13.49 -10.31
N THR A 94 -14.75 -12.67 -11.32
CA THR A 94 -14.14 -13.11 -12.58
C THR A 94 -12.97 -12.20 -12.97
N PRO A 95 -11.99 -12.72 -13.73
CA PRO A 95 -10.93 -11.91 -14.33
C PRO A 95 -11.49 -10.76 -15.19
N ALA A 96 -12.59 -11.01 -15.92
CA ALA A 96 -13.26 -9.99 -16.72
C ALA A 96 -13.83 -8.84 -15.86
N ALA A 97 -14.38 -9.15 -14.67
CA ALA A 97 -14.85 -8.12 -13.73
C ALA A 97 -13.69 -7.24 -13.23
N TYR A 98 -12.54 -7.85 -12.95
CA TYR A 98 -11.34 -7.09 -12.56
C TYR A 98 -10.85 -6.17 -13.68
N VAL A 99 -10.77 -6.68 -14.91
CA VAL A 99 -10.36 -5.88 -16.08
C VAL A 99 -11.33 -4.72 -16.32
N ALA A 100 -12.64 -4.97 -16.24
CA ALA A 100 -13.66 -3.92 -16.38
C ALA A 100 -13.52 -2.84 -15.30
N ALA A 101 -13.26 -3.23 -14.06
CA ALA A 101 -13.04 -2.30 -12.96
C ALA A 101 -11.75 -1.47 -13.17
N VAL A 102 -10.67 -2.07 -13.68
CA VAL A 102 -9.44 -1.34 -14.04
C VAL A 102 -9.71 -0.34 -15.17
N LYS A 103 -10.47 -0.72 -16.20
CA LYS A 103 -10.85 0.17 -17.32
C LYS A 103 -11.68 1.37 -16.85
N ALA A 104 -12.47 1.24 -15.78
CA ALA A 104 -13.17 2.39 -15.19
C ALA A 104 -12.23 3.51 -14.71
N ALA A 105 -10.92 3.24 -14.57
CA ALA A 105 -9.91 4.26 -14.27
C ALA A 105 -9.54 5.14 -15.49
N GLU A 106 -10.08 4.90 -16.69
CA GLU A 106 -9.99 5.81 -17.84
C GLU A 106 -10.49 7.23 -17.53
N ARG A 107 -11.31 7.40 -16.48
CA ARG A 107 -11.66 8.72 -15.93
C ARG A 107 -10.43 9.57 -15.59
N LEU A 108 -9.28 8.95 -15.28
CA LEU A 108 -8.02 9.66 -15.03
C LEU A 108 -7.46 10.26 -16.31
N VAL A 109 -7.66 9.62 -17.46
CA VAL A 109 -7.31 10.17 -18.78
C VAL A 109 -8.18 11.39 -19.09
N ALA A 110 -9.49 11.29 -18.87
CA ALA A 110 -10.40 12.42 -19.05
C ALA A 110 -10.02 13.63 -18.16
N LYS A 111 -9.48 13.35 -16.96
CA LYS A 111 -8.97 14.37 -16.03
C LYS A 111 -7.53 14.82 -16.32
N ARG A 112 -6.87 14.29 -17.35
CA ARG A 112 -5.46 14.54 -17.70
C ARG A 112 -4.46 14.18 -16.58
N LEU A 113 -4.79 13.15 -15.80
CA LEU A 113 -3.98 12.61 -14.71
C LEU A 113 -3.29 11.28 -15.08
N LEU A 114 -3.67 10.70 -16.21
CA LEU A 114 -3.09 9.48 -16.77
C LEU A 114 -3.00 9.64 -18.29
N LEU A 115 -1.91 9.17 -18.89
CA LEU A 115 -1.79 9.16 -20.34
C LEU A 115 -2.70 8.08 -20.95
N PRO A 116 -3.30 8.31 -22.14
CA PRO A 116 -4.09 7.29 -22.82
C PRO A 116 -3.34 5.97 -23.00
N GLU A 117 -2.07 6.03 -23.39
CA GLU A 117 -1.20 4.88 -23.58
C GLU A 117 -0.95 4.08 -22.29
N ASP A 118 -0.81 4.77 -21.16
CA ASP A 118 -0.64 4.13 -19.85
C ASP A 118 -1.94 3.43 -19.41
N ALA A 119 -3.10 4.03 -19.68
CA ALA A 119 -4.39 3.39 -19.39
C ALA A 119 -4.55 2.08 -20.16
N VAL A 120 -4.17 2.08 -21.45
CA VAL A 120 -4.17 0.87 -22.28
C VAL A 120 -3.18 -0.17 -21.73
N ALA A 121 -1.95 0.24 -21.42
CA ALA A 121 -0.94 -0.66 -20.87
C ALA A 121 -1.38 -1.29 -19.52
N MET A 122 -2.05 -0.51 -18.66
CA MET A 122 -2.59 -1.00 -17.40
C MET A 122 -3.75 -1.98 -17.60
N ALA A 123 -4.61 -1.76 -18.60
CA ALA A 123 -5.67 -2.69 -18.98
C ALA A 123 -5.09 -4.03 -19.49
N VAL A 124 -4.07 -3.99 -20.35
CA VAL A 124 -3.36 -5.19 -20.82
C VAL A 124 -2.70 -5.93 -19.65
N ALA A 125 -2.05 -5.20 -18.74
CA ALA A 125 -1.45 -5.79 -17.55
C ALA A 125 -2.50 -6.41 -16.62
N ALA A 126 -3.71 -5.86 -16.55
CA ALA A 126 -4.83 -6.43 -15.80
C ALA A 126 -5.35 -7.71 -16.44
N GLU A 127 -5.45 -7.76 -17.77
CA GLU A 127 -5.81 -8.98 -18.53
C GLU A 127 -4.78 -10.10 -18.32
N ALA A 128 -3.50 -9.75 -18.19
CA ALA A 128 -2.41 -10.68 -17.86
C ALA A 128 -2.21 -10.94 -16.35
N ASP A 129 -3.12 -10.48 -15.49
CA ASP A 129 -3.07 -10.54 -14.01
C ASP A 129 -1.77 -9.98 -13.36
N SER A 130 -1.03 -9.13 -14.08
CA SER A 130 0.29 -8.63 -13.70
C SER A 130 0.29 -7.19 -13.14
N LEU A 131 -0.82 -6.46 -13.30
CA LEU A 131 -0.93 -5.04 -12.89
C LEU A 131 -0.52 -4.79 -11.43
N ALA A 132 -0.91 -5.69 -10.53
CA ALA A 132 -0.67 -5.56 -9.09
C ALA A 132 0.76 -5.96 -8.67
N ARG A 133 1.56 -6.55 -9.56
CA ARG A 133 2.94 -7.03 -9.33
C ARG A 133 3.10 -7.90 -8.08
N LEU A 134 2.08 -8.69 -7.77
CA LEU A 134 2.11 -9.63 -6.65
C LEU A 134 2.87 -10.88 -7.08
N ARG A 135 3.84 -11.33 -6.26
CA ARG A 135 4.44 -12.66 -6.42
C ARG A 135 3.43 -13.67 -5.89
N ARG A 136 2.90 -14.51 -6.78
CA ARG A 136 2.04 -15.64 -6.46
C ARG A 136 2.75 -16.92 -6.86
#